data_AF-A0A9D5GSF3-F1
#
_entry.id   AF-A0A9D5GSF3-F1
#
_cell.length_a   1.000
_cell.length_b   1.000
_cell.length_c   1.000
_cell.angle_alpha   90.00
_cell.angle_beta   90.00
_cell.angle_gamma   90.00
#
_symmetry.space_group_name_H-M   'P 1'
#
loop_
_entity.id
_entity.type
_entity.pdbx_description
1 polymer ?
#
loop_
_entity_poly.entity_id
_entity_poly.type
_entity_poly.pdbx_seq_one_letter_code
_entity_poly.pdbx_strand_id
1 'polypeptide(L)'
;MTDPISPELLSNWNQYGSYLAIAIAGIGVLILFGHYLRLLTTSEYKTRYDYINMHEISMLWKGALLSMIGGALYFNTIFEDSNWLWFFVRIFMSSMIAIITGVVIQNILRFYYPFFIEKRLKKLRYTPRTSPDGRKMKLLSEEEEDVYLDEGMQAEENAFSVDYDVWIDEESGYTKIEKYNGRLHALQCSNCNYQTLKVDREEVIKLATEIEEGELMKYYACGYCGHKERKSFKIAKLKDVAVE
;
A
#
# COMPACT_ATOMS: atom_id res chain seq x y z
N MET A 1 25.46 -29.93 -30.92
CA MET A 1 24.12 -29.67 -31.46
C MET A 1 23.14 -30.45 -30.60
N THR A 2 22.29 -29.79 -29.84
CA THR A 2 21.25 -30.48 -29.05
C THR A 2 20.13 -30.94 -29.97
N ASP A 3 19.60 -32.14 -29.73
CA ASP A 3 18.48 -32.68 -30.50
C ASP A 3 17.27 -31.72 -30.46
N PRO A 4 16.49 -31.65 -31.57
CA PRO A 4 15.25 -30.88 -31.59
C PRO A 4 14.25 -31.44 -30.57
N ILE A 5 13.43 -30.55 -30.01
CA ILE A 5 12.32 -30.96 -29.12
C ILE A 5 11.30 -31.71 -29.97
N SER A 6 10.66 -32.74 -29.41
CA SER A 6 9.63 -33.47 -30.15
C SER A 6 8.49 -32.52 -30.57
N PRO A 7 8.04 -32.56 -31.84
CA PRO A 7 7.01 -31.63 -32.33
C PRO A 7 5.71 -31.67 -31.52
N GLU A 8 5.31 -32.87 -31.08
CA GLU A 8 4.12 -33.07 -30.24
C GLU A 8 4.26 -32.37 -28.87
N LEU A 9 5.41 -32.51 -28.21
CA LEU A 9 5.67 -31.86 -26.92
C LEU A 9 5.69 -30.35 -27.05
N LEU A 10 6.36 -29.83 -28.08
CA LEU A 10 6.45 -28.39 -28.32
C LEU A 10 5.09 -27.79 -28.69
N SER A 11 4.29 -28.49 -29.50
CA SER A 11 2.92 -28.08 -29.83
C SER A 11 2.04 -28.03 -28.57
N ASN A 12 2.09 -29.06 -27.72
CA ASN A 12 1.34 -29.07 -26.46
C ASN A 12 1.79 -27.95 -25.51
N TRP A 13 3.10 -27.71 -25.39
CA TRP A 13 3.65 -26.60 -24.62
C TRP A 13 3.12 -25.24 -25.14
N ASN A 14 3.17 -25.03 -26.45
CA ASN A 14 2.71 -23.78 -27.06
C ASN A 14 1.20 -23.57 -26.84
N GLN A 15 0.39 -24.60 -27.01
CA GLN A 15 -1.06 -24.52 -26.84
C GLN A 15 -1.44 -24.23 -25.38
N TYR A 16 -1.04 -25.07 -24.44
CA TYR A 16 -1.43 -24.90 -23.03
C TYR A 16 -0.70 -23.72 -22.37
N GLY A 17 0.55 -23.48 -22.75
CA GLY A 17 1.33 -22.35 -22.29
C GLY A 17 0.73 -21.02 -22.74
N SER A 18 0.24 -20.91 -23.98
CA SER A 18 -0.40 -19.69 -24.47
C SER A 18 -1.73 -19.42 -23.76
N TYR A 19 -2.54 -20.45 -23.49
CA TYR A 19 -3.76 -20.30 -22.69
C TYR A 19 -3.46 -19.83 -21.26
N LEU A 20 -2.47 -20.43 -20.61
CA LEU A 20 -2.04 -20.01 -19.28
C LEU A 20 -1.52 -18.57 -19.28
N ALA A 21 -0.71 -18.19 -20.29
CA ALA A 21 -0.18 -16.85 -20.44
C ALA A 21 -1.28 -15.80 -20.59
N ILE A 22 -2.26 -16.06 -21.45
CA ILE A 22 -3.42 -15.19 -21.66
C ILE A 22 -4.26 -15.09 -20.39
N ALA A 23 -4.48 -16.19 -19.67
CA ALA A 23 -5.21 -16.17 -18.41
C ALA A 23 -4.51 -15.29 -17.35
N ILE A 24 -3.20 -15.46 -17.17
CA ILE A 24 -2.41 -14.67 -16.21
C ILE A 24 -2.42 -13.18 -16.59
N ALA A 25 -2.16 -12.85 -17.86
CA ALA A 25 -2.19 -11.47 -18.33
C ALA A 25 -3.60 -10.87 -18.19
N GLY A 26 -4.64 -11.65 -18.50
CA GLY A 26 -6.05 -11.26 -18.35
C GLY A 26 -6.40 -10.91 -16.91
N ILE A 27 -5.94 -11.69 -15.92
CA ILE A 27 -6.11 -11.36 -14.50
C ILE A 27 -5.41 -10.03 -14.17
N GLY A 28 -4.20 -9.81 -14.68
CA GLY A 28 -3.49 -8.54 -14.52
C GLY A 28 -4.28 -7.35 -15.03
N VAL A 29 -4.84 -7.46 -16.25
CA VAL A 29 -5.70 -6.44 -16.86
C VAL A 29 -6.99 -6.23 -16.05
N LEU A 30 -7.62 -7.30 -15.57
CA LEU A 30 -8.84 -7.22 -14.76
C LEU A 30 -8.61 -6.50 -13.42
N ILE A 31 -7.45 -6.69 -12.79
CA ILE A 31 -7.07 -5.95 -11.58
C ILE A 31 -6.99 -4.45 -11.87
N LEU A 32 -6.32 -4.06 -12.96
CA LEU A 32 -6.20 -2.64 -13.34
C LEU A 32 -7.56 -2.07 -13.71
N PHE A 33 -8.35 -2.79 -14.49
CA PHE A 33 -9.70 -2.40 -14.86
C PHE A 33 -10.59 -2.21 -13.64
N GLY A 34 -10.61 -3.17 -12.72
CA GLY A 34 -11.38 -3.08 -11.48
C GLY A 34 -10.94 -1.91 -10.59
N HIS A 35 -9.64 -1.63 -10.53
CA HIS A 35 -9.10 -0.47 -9.83
C HIS A 35 -9.63 0.85 -10.42
N TYR A 36 -9.52 1.05 -11.73
CA TYR A 36 -10.03 2.26 -12.39
C TYR A 36 -11.54 2.37 -12.32
N LEU A 37 -12.27 1.26 -12.49
CA LEU A 37 -13.72 1.22 -12.35
C LEU A 37 -14.13 1.69 -10.95
N ARG A 38 -13.47 1.19 -9.90
CA ARG A 38 -13.74 1.61 -8.52
C ARG A 38 -13.47 3.11 -8.30
N LEU A 39 -12.43 3.67 -8.91
CA LEU A 39 -12.16 5.11 -8.85
C LEU A 39 -13.24 5.95 -9.54
N LEU A 40 -13.76 5.48 -10.68
CA LEU A 40 -14.82 6.15 -11.44
C LEU A 40 -16.17 6.09 -10.70
N THR A 41 -16.49 4.97 -10.06
CA THR A 41 -17.78 4.77 -9.38
C THR A 41 -17.84 5.40 -7.99
N THR A 42 -16.70 5.66 -7.33
CA THR A 42 -16.68 6.23 -5.98
C THR A 42 -16.86 7.74 -6.05
N SER A 43 -18.08 8.24 -5.82
CA SER A 43 -18.39 9.69 -5.89
C SER A 43 -17.81 10.48 -4.72
N GLU A 44 -17.85 9.93 -3.50
CA GLU A 44 -17.41 10.62 -2.29
C GLU A 44 -15.89 10.85 -2.28
N TYR A 45 -15.48 12.11 -2.10
CA TYR A 45 -14.07 12.50 -2.17
C TYR A 45 -13.22 11.84 -1.07
N LYS A 46 -13.75 11.71 0.17
CA LYS A 46 -13.03 11.06 1.27
C LYS A 46 -12.78 9.58 1.02
N THR A 47 -13.81 8.84 0.64
CA THR A 47 -13.68 7.42 0.31
C THR A 47 -12.73 7.19 -0.86
N ARG A 48 -12.76 8.06 -1.87
CA ARG A 48 -11.83 8.03 -3.00
C ARG A 48 -10.40 8.34 -2.55
N TYR A 49 -10.21 9.33 -1.68
CA TYR A 49 -8.93 9.68 -1.07
C TYR A 49 -8.31 8.48 -0.35
N ASP A 50 -9.07 7.84 0.55
CA ASP A 50 -8.59 6.71 1.35
C ASP A 50 -8.24 5.52 0.47
N TYR A 51 -9.10 5.23 -0.52
CA TYR A 51 -8.85 4.15 -1.46
C TYR A 51 -7.56 4.35 -2.26
N ILE A 52 -7.33 5.57 -2.78
CA ILE A 52 -6.09 5.92 -3.50
C ILE A 52 -4.88 5.73 -2.59
N ASN A 53 -4.92 6.31 -1.39
CA ASN A 53 -3.80 6.30 -0.45
C ASN A 53 -3.44 4.87 -0.02
N MET A 54 -4.42 3.99 0.17
CA MET A 54 -4.20 2.62 0.64
C MET A 54 -3.86 1.63 -0.49
N HIS A 55 -4.46 1.76 -1.67
CA HIS A 55 -4.48 0.66 -2.66
C HIS A 55 -3.84 0.98 -4.00
N GLU A 56 -3.74 2.25 -4.41
CA GLU A 56 -3.43 2.59 -5.81
C GLU A 56 -2.08 2.01 -6.28
N ILE A 57 -0.99 2.26 -5.54
CA ILE A 57 0.34 1.73 -5.87
C ILE A 57 0.35 0.19 -5.89
N SER A 58 -0.31 -0.45 -4.92
CA SER A 58 -0.35 -1.92 -4.82
C SER A 58 -1.11 -2.55 -5.99
N MET A 59 -2.24 -1.97 -6.40
CA MET A 59 -3.05 -2.47 -7.50
C MET A 59 -2.35 -2.28 -8.84
N LEU A 60 -1.72 -1.12 -9.06
CA LEU A 60 -0.91 -0.87 -10.26
C LEU A 60 0.24 -1.86 -10.38
N TRP A 61 0.96 -2.12 -9.28
CA TRP A 61 2.06 -3.09 -9.27
C TRP A 61 1.59 -4.52 -9.54
N LYS A 62 0.54 -5.00 -8.86
CA LYS A 62 0.00 -6.36 -9.06
C LYS A 62 -0.47 -6.57 -10.50
N GLY A 63 -1.19 -5.60 -11.05
CA GLY A 63 -1.66 -5.65 -12.43
C GLY A 63 -0.51 -5.69 -13.44
N ALA A 64 0.49 -4.82 -13.27
CA ALA A 64 1.68 -4.81 -14.12
C ALA A 64 2.49 -6.11 -14.01
N LEU A 65 2.70 -6.63 -12.78
CA LEU A 65 3.44 -7.86 -12.52
C LEU A 65 2.83 -9.05 -13.25
N LEU A 66 1.53 -9.27 -13.10
CA LEU A 66 0.84 -10.37 -13.78
C LEU A 66 0.86 -10.19 -15.31
N SER A 67 0.70 -8.96 -15.80
CA SER A 67 0.78 -8.67 -17.24
C SER A 67 2.17 -8.98 -17.81
N MET A 68 3.25 -8.67 -17.09
CA MET A 68 4.62 -9.01 -17.48
C MET A 68 4.89 -10.51 -17.44
N ILE A 69 4.42 -11.22 -16.41
CA ILE A 69 4.55 -12.68 -16.31
C ILE A 69 3.81 -13.35 -17.47
N GLY A 70 2.57 -12.94 -17.73
CA GLY A 70 1.79 -13.44 -18.86
C GLY A 70 2.46 -13.14 -20.20
N GLY A 71 2.97 -11.92 -20.40
CA GLY A 71 3.70 -11.54 -21.62
C GLY A 71 4.99 -12.35 -21.83
N ALA A 72 5.77 -12.56 -20.77
CA ALA A 72 6.98 -13.38 -20.83
C ALA A 72 6.65 -14.85 -21.14
N LEU A 73 5.62 -15.42 -20.51
CA LEU A 73 5.19 -16.79 -20.80
C LEU A 73 4.68 -16.91 -22.24
N TYR A 74 3.85 -15.96 -22.70
CA TYR A 74 3.33 -15.94 -24.06
C TYR A 74 4.47 -15.91 -25.09
N PHE A 75 5.47 -15.06 -24.89
CA PHE A 75 6.65 -15.01 -25.76
C PHE A 75 7.36 -16.37 -25.90
N ASN A 76 7.34 -17.22 -24.87
CA ASN A 76 7.94 -18.56 -24.93
C ASN A 76 7.06 -19.62 -25.64
N THR A 77 5.88 -19.23 -26.15
CA THR A 77 4.89 -20.16 -26.73
C THR A 77 4.65 -19.94 -28.23
N ILE A 78 5.28 -18.94 -28.85
CA ILE A 78 5.04 -18.55 -30.25
C ILE A 78 5.94 -19.27 -31.26
N PHE A 79 6.81 -20.17 -30.81
CA PHE A 79 7.85 -20.76 -31.66
C PHE A 79 7.48 -22.19 -32.08
N GLU A 80 7.33 -22.40 -33.38
CA GLU A 80 6.91 -23.69 -33.96
C GLU A 80 8.01 -24.76 -33.90
N ASP A 81 9.28 -24.35 -33.99
CA ASP A 81 10.44 -25.24 -33.90
C ASP A 81 11.44 -24.72 -32.86
N SER A 82 12.03 -25.65 -32.08
CA SER A 82 13.08 -25.32 -31.11
C SER A 82 13.88 -26.55 -30.73
N ASN A 83 15.15 -26.35 -30.39
CA ASN A 83 15.92 -27.32 -29.62
C ASN A 83 15.94 -26.93 -28.13
N TRP A 84 16.43 -27.83 -27.27
CA TRP A 84 16.48 -27.60 -25.82
C TRP A 84 17.33 -26.39 -25.44
N LEU A 85 18.46 -26.17 -26.12
CA LEU A 85 19.33 -25.02 -25.85
C LEU A 85 18.57 -23.70 -26.03
N TRP A 86 17.95 -23.48 -27.19
CA TRP A 86 17.22 -22.26 -27.49
C TRP A 86 15.95 -22.11 -26.63
N PHE A 87 15.30 -23.21 -26.27
CA PHE A 87 14.16 -23.20 -25.35
C PHE A 87 14.55 -22.57 -23.99
N PHE A 88 15.62 -23.07 -23.37
CA PHE A 88 16.08 -22.53 -22.08
C PHE A 88 16.65 -21.12 -22.19
N VAL A 89 17.38 -20.81 -23.28
CA VAL A 89 17.86 -19.45 -23.54
C VAL A 89 16.71 -18.46 -23.60
N ARG A 90 15.59 -18.80 -24.26
CA ARG A 90 14.42 -17.91 -24.33
C ARG A 90 13.74 -17.70 -22.97
N ILE A 91 13.57 -18.77 -22.19
CA ILE A 91 13.02 -18.66 -20.83
C ILE A 91 13.90 -17.76 -19.97
N PHE A 92 15.21 -17.97 -20.03
CA PHE A 92 16.18 -17.13 -19.33
C PHE A 92 16.09 -15.67 -19.77
N MET A 93 16.17 -15.38 -21.06
CA MET A 93 16.14 -14.00 -21.57
C MET A 93 14.82 -13.29 -21.26
N SER A 94 13.68 -13.95 -21.47
CA SER A 94 12.36 -13.38 -21.18
C SER A 94 12.15 -13.12 -19.68
N SER A 95 12.62 -14.03 -18.80
CA SER A 95 12.58 -13.80 -17.35
C SER A 95 13.49 -12.65 -16.92
N MET A 96 14.70 -12.53 -17.48
CA MET A 96 15.59 -11.41 -17.20
C MET A 96 14.94 -10.07 -17.61
N ILE A 97 14.36 -10.00 -18.80
CA ILE A 97 13.66 -8.80 -19.28
C ILE A 97 12.47 -8.46 -18.38
N ALA A 98 11.66 -9.45 -17.99
CA ALA A 98 10.54 -9.26 -17.08
C ALA A 98 10.99 -8.76 -15.69
N ILE A 99 12.09 -9.30 -15.15
CA ILE A 99 12.66 -8.85 -13.87
C ILE A 99 13.16 -7.41 -13.97
N ILE A 100 13.95 -7.09 -15.00
CA ILE A 100 14.49 -5.73 -15.20
C ILE A 100 13.34 -4.74 -15.35
N THR A 101 12.35 -5.04 -16.18
CA THR A 101 11.17 -4.19 -16.39
C THR A 101 10.37 -4.05 -15.10
N GLY A 102 10.19 -5.14 -14.35
CA GLY A 102 9.51 -5.14 -13.07
C GLY A 102 10.21 -4.27 -12.03
N VAL A 103 11.53 -4.35 -11.92
CA VAL A 103 12.31 -3.48 -11.04
C VAL A 103 12.16 -2.02 -11.45
N VAL A 104 12.23 -1.70 -12.75
CA VAL A 104 12.04 -0.33 -13.25
C VAL A 104 10.65 0.20 -12.88
N ILE A 105 9.58 -0.56 -13.17
CA ILE A 105 8.21 -0.18 -12.84
C ILE A 105 8.04 -0.01 -11.33
N GLN A 106 8.57 -0.94 -10.53
CA GLN A 106 8.50 -0.87 -9.07
C GLN A 106 9.18 0.40 -8.52
N ASN A 107 10.35 0.76 -9.07
CA ASN A 107 11.04 1.99 -8.68
C ASN A 107 10.26 3.24 -9.09
N ILE A 108 9.68 3.27 -10.29
CA ILE A 108 8.81 4.36 -10.74
C ILE A 108 7.63 4.53 -9.79
N LEU A 109 6.92 3.44 -9.48
CA LEU A 109 5.76 3.44 -8.59
C LEU A 109 6.12 3.83 -7.15
N ARG A 110 7.31 3.47 -6.67
CA ARG A 110 7.75 3.74 -5.29
C ARG A 110 8.27 5.16 -5.10
N PHE A 111 9.02 5.70 -6.06
CA PHE A 111 9.76 6.95 -5.86
C PHE A 111 9.21 8.15 -6.64
N TYR A 112 8.64 7.93 -7.82
CA TYR A 112 8.19 9.03 -8.69
C TYR A 112 6.67 9.20 -8.67
N TYR A 113 5.93 8.09 -8.65
CA TYR A 113 4.48 8.11 -8.65
C TYR A 113 3.82 8.80 -7.44
N PRO A 114 4.39 8.73 -6.20
CA PRO A 114 3.80 9.41 -5.04
C PRO A 114 3.58 10.91 -5.24
N PHE A 115 4.45 11.59 -5.99
CA PHE A 115 4.28 13.02 -6.30
C PHE A 115 2.95 13.33 -7.01
N PHE A 116 2.55 12.48 -7.97
CA PHE A 116 1.30 12.64 -8.68
C PHE A 116 0.09 12.28 -7.81
N ILE A 117 0.24 11.28 -6.95
CA ILE A 117 -0.77 10.89 -5.96
C ILE A 117 -1.02 12.05 -4.99
N GLU A 118 0.02 12.63 -4.40
CA GLU A 118 -0.10 13.72 -3.43
C GLU A 118 -0.87 14.91 -4.01
N LYS A 119 -0.58 15.32 -5.25
CA LYS A 119 -1.32 16.39 -5.93
C LYS A 119 -2.80 16.06 -6.11
N ARG A 120 -3.13 14.81 -6.47
CA ARG A 120 -4.51 14.33 -6.60
C ARG A 120 -5.22 14.26 -5.25
N LEU A 121 -4.53 13.75 -4.22
CA LEU A 121 -5.04 13.63 -2.86
C LEU A 121 -5.34 15.00 -2.25
N LYS A 122 -4.44 15.98 -2.39
CA LYS A 122 -4.68 17.38 -1.98
C LYS A 122 -5.90 17.97 -2.67
N LYS A 123 -6.04 17.75 -3.98
CA LYS A 123 -7.24 18.19 -4.72
C LYS A 123 -8.51 17.56 -4.15
N LEU A 124 -8.50 16.25 -3.86
CA LEU A 124 -9.65 15.55 -3.29
C LEU A 124 -9.99 16.05 -1.88
N ARG A 125 -8.98 16.24 -1.02
CA ARG A 125 -9.14 16.71 0.35
C ARG A 125 -9.83 18.08 0.39
N TYR A 126 -9.28 19.06 -0.32
CA TYR A 126 -9.73 20.46 -0.29
C TYR A 126 -10.82 20.82 -1.32
N THR A 127 -11.40 19.85 -2.02
CA THR A 127 -12.57 20.14 -2.88
C THR A 127 -13.79 20.35 -1.97
N PRO A 128 -14.55 21.46 -2.13
CA PRO A 128 -15.73 21.74 -1.32
C PRO A 128 -16.73 20.59 -1.30
N ARG A 129 -17.22 20.27 -0.11
CA ARG A 129 -18.25 19.25 0.08
C ARG A 129 -19.63 19.82 -0.17
N THR A 130 -20.58 18.93 -0.41
CA THR A 130 -21.98 19.29 -0.63
C THR A 130 -22.79 18.81 0.57
N SER A 131 -23.54 19.71 1.20
CA SER A 131 -24.41 19.37 2.31
C SER A 131 -25.61 18.55 1.83
N PRO A 132 -26.36 17.90 2.73
CA PRO A 132 -27.60 17.20 2.38
C PRO A 132 -28.61 18.09 1.63
N ASP A 133 -28.57 19.40 1.87
CA ASP A 133 -29.42 20.40 1.21
C ASP A 133 -28.89 20.84 -0.17
N GLY A 134 -27.77 20.28 -0.63
CA GLY A 134 -27.17 20.60 -1.94
C GLY A 134 -26.30 21.85 -1.95
N ARG A 135 -26.03 22.47 -0.79
CA ARG A 135 -25.18 23.66 -0.69
C ARG A 135 -23.70 23.30 -0.60
N LYS A 136 -22.84 24.22 -1.04
CA LYS A 136 -21.39 24.06 -0.87
C LYS A 136 -21.01 24.36 0.57
N MET A 137 -20.21 23.49 1.16
CA MET A 137 -19.71 23.63 2.52
C MET A 137 -18.40 24.42 2.54
N LYS A 138 -18.19 25.22 3.58
CA LYS A 138 -16.94 25.90 3.91
C LYS A 138 -16.05 24.93 4.71
N LEU A 139 -14.76 24.88 4.38
CA LEU A 139 -13.76 24.23 5.23
C LEU A 139 -13.34 25.24 6.31
N LEU A 140 -13.41 24.82 7.57
CA LEU A 140 -12.97 25.63 8.70
C LEU A 140 -11.43 25.68 8.78
N SER A 141 -10.89 26.74 9.37
CA SER A 141 -9.49 26.74 9.81
C SER A 141 -9.31 25.90 11.07
N GLU A 142 -8.06 25.52 11.36
CA GLU A 142 -7.68 24.78 12.57
C GLU A 142 -8.21 25.44 13.86
N GLU A 143 -8.17 26.78 13.94
CA GLU A 143 -8.70 27.52 15.09
C GLU A 143 -10.24 27.56 15.14
N GLU A 144 -10.90 27.53 13.99
CA GLU A 144 -12.36 27.53 13.88
C GLU A 144 -12.94 26.14 14.19
N GLU A 145 -12.19 25.07 13.92
CA GLU A 145 -12.69 23.71 13.99
C GLU A 145 -12.66 23.08 15.39
N ASP A 146 -11.77 23.53 16.27
CA ASP A 146 -11.64 23.06 17.66
C ASP A 146 -12.99 22.99 18.41
N VAL A 147 -13.90 23.93 18.14
CA VAL A 147 -15.23 24.00 18.76
C VAL A 147 -16.13 22.81 18.38
N TYR A 148 -15.83 22.16 17.25
CA TYR A 148 -16.55 21.00 16.73
C TYR A 148 -15.87 19.67 17.04
N LEU A 149 -14.62 19.70 17.51
CA LEU A 149 -13.85 18.52 17.88
C LEU A 149 -13.98 18.22 19.37
N ASP A 150 -14.11 16.94 19.72
CA ASP A 150 -14.05 16.52 21.11
C ASP A 150 -12.60 16.57 21.65
N GLU A 151 -12.44 16.54 22.97
CA GLU A 151 -11.12 16.63 23.61
C GLU A 151 -10.15 15.51 23.16
N GLY A 152 -10.68 14.33 22.82
CA GLY A 152 -9.87 13.21 22.34
C GLY A 152 -9.41 13.40 20.89
N MET A 153 -10.25 13.97 20.03
CA MET A 153 -9.89 14.37 18.66
C MET A 153 -8.81 15.44 18.69
N GLN A 154 -8.98 16.49 19.51
CA GLN A 154 -7.97 17.51 19.75
C GLN A 154 -6.66 16.89 20.30
N ALA A 155 -6.76 15.87 21.16
CA ALA A 155 -5.57 15.17 21.65
C ALA A 155 -4.84 14.38 20.54
N GLU A 156 -5.55 13.83 19.55
CA GLU A 156 -4.92 13.19 18.38
C GLU A 156 -4.22 14.22 17.49
N GLU A 157 -4.79 15.41 17.30
CA GLU A 157 -4.17 16.51 16.53
C GLU A 157 -2.95 17.09 17.23
N ASN A 158 -3.04 17.33 18.54
CA ASN A 158 -1.91 17.71 19.39
C ASN A 158 -0.81 16.64 19.38
N ALA A 159 -1.18 15.37 19.24
CA ALA A 159 -0.25 14.27 19.07
C ALA A 159 0.29 14.14 17.62
N PHE A 160 -0.23 14.93 16.68
CA PHE A 160 0.04 14.90 15.25
C PHE A 160 -0.19 13.53 14.61
N SER A 161 -1.06 12.72 15.22
CA SER A 161 -1.38 11.35 14.77
C SER A 161 -2.55 11.31 13.81
N VAL A 162 -3.47 12.25 13.98
CA VAL A 162 -4.64 12.46 13.15
C VAL A 162 -4.72 13.94 12.83
N ASP A 163 -5.37 14.23 11.73
CA ASP A 163 -5.63 15.56 11.20
C ASP A 163 -7.12 15.55 10.79
N TYR A 164 -7.96 16.36 11.45
CA TYR A 164 -9.38 16.44 11.15
C TYR A 164 -9.64 17.62 10.21
N ASP A 165 -10.51 17.43 9.23
CA ASP A 165 -11.08 18.55 8.47
C ASP A 165 -12.55 18.70 8.86
N VAL A 166 -12.95 19.86 9.38
CA VAL A 166 -14.36 20.17 9.61
C VAL A 166 -14.95 21.01 8.47
N TRP A 167 -15.93 20.43 7.78
CA TRP A 167 -16.75 21.12 6.80
C TRP A 167 -18.06 21.57 7.43
N ILE A 168 -18.48 22.81 7.18
CA ILE A 168 -19.76 23.33 7.64
C ILE A 168 -20.57 23.95 6.50
N ASP A 169 -21.88 23.70 6.51
CA ASP A 169 -22.85 24.49 5.76
C ASP A 169 -23.30 25.66 6.65
N GLU A 170 -22.89 26.88 6.31
CA GLU A 170 -23.14 28.09 7.12
C GLU A 170 -24.63 28.44 7.23
N GLU A 171 -25.48 27.92 6.34
CA GLU A 171 -26.92 28.20 6.37
C GLU A 171 -27.72 27.15 7.18
N SER A 172 -27.41 25.86 7.06
CA SER A 172 -28.08 24.80 7.86
C SER A 172 -27.41 24.52 9.20
N GLY A 173 -26.13 24.87 9.36
CA GLY A 173 -25.30 24.39 10.45
C GLY A 173 -24.91 22.91 10.33
N TYR A 174 -25.17 22.25 9.19
CA TYR A 174 -24.75 20.87 8.97
C TYR A 174 -23.22 20.78 8.95
N THR A 175 -22.66 19.92 9.80
CA THR A 175 -21.23 19.69 9.90
C THR A 175 -20.86 18.30 9.41
N LYS A 176 -19.71 18.21 8.72
CA LYS A 176 -19.11 16.95 8.30
C LYS A 176 -17.63 16.95 8.69
N ILE A 177 -17.28 16.05 9.60
CA ILE A 177 -15.92 15.85 10.09
C ILE A 177 -15.27 14.72 9.30
N GLU A 178 -14.11 14.97 8.69
CA GLU A 178 -13.36 13.97 7.94
C GLU A 178 -11.98 13.72 8.57
N LYS A 179 -11.64 12.44 8.80
CA LYS A 179 -10.42 12.01 9.49
C LYS A 179 -9.28 11.68 8.54
N TYR A 180 -8.12 12.32 8.67
CA TYR A 180 -6.90 12.06 7.88
C TYR A 180 -5.74 11.56 8.76
N ASN A 181 -4.80 10.83 8.15
CA ASN A 181 -3.59 10.41 8.86
C ASN A 181 -2.69 11.62 9.09
N GLY A 182 -2.29 11.82 10.34
CA GLY A 182 -1.30 12.82 10.70
C GLY A 182 0.11 12.44 10.26
N ARG A 183 1.07 13.34 10.54
CA ARG A 183 2.49 13.15 10.17
C ARG A 183 3.25 12.22 11.12
N LEU A 184 2.75 12.00 12.34
CA LEU A 184 3.32 11.07 13.31
C LEU A 184 2.43 9.83 13.40
N HIS A 185 3.03 8.68 13.66
CA HIS A 185 2.28 7.47 13.93
C HIS A 185 2.09 7.29 15.43
N ALA A 186 0.83 7.18 15.86
CA ALA A 186 0.46 6.75 17.19
C ALA A 186 -0.53 5.59 17.08
N LEU A 187 -0.46 4.67 18.04
CA LEU A 187 -1.36 3.53 18.08
C LEU A 187 -2.71 3.94 18.65
N GLN A 188 -3.75 3.21 18.27
CA GLN A 188 -5.05 3.33 18.90
C GLN A 188 -4.98 2.82 20.35
N CYS A 189 -5.44 3.63 21.29
CA CYS A 189 -5.51 3.24 22.69
C CYS A 189 -6.64 2.22 22.91
N SER A 190 -6.34 1.12 23.57
CA SER A 190 -7.30 0.06 23.93
C SER A 190 -8.39 0.52 24.92
N ASN A 191 -8.16 1.62 25.65
CA ASN A 191 -9.09 2.15 26.65
C ASN A 191 -10.01 3.25 26.11
N CYS A 192 -9.46 4.26 25.41
CA CYS A 192 -10.23 5.42 24.94
C CYS A 192 -10.45 5.46 23.42
N ASN A 193 -9.90 4.50 22.66
CA ASN A 193 -10.03 4.39 21.20
C ASN A 193 -9.43 5.52 20.35
N TYR A 194 -8.86 6.57 20.94
CA TYR A 194 -8.10 7.60 20.23
C TYR A 194 -6.67 7.15 19.91
N GLN A 195 -6.11 7.63 18.79
CA GLN A 195 -4.75 7.37 18.33
C GLN A 195 -3.74 8.27 19.05
N THR A 196 -3.63 8.12 20.37
CA THR A 196 -2.71 8.90 21.19
C THR A 196 -1.73 8.02 21.97
N LEU A 197 -1.71 6.71 21.70
CA LEU A 197 -0.84 5.75 22.37
C LEU A 197 0.54 5.75 21.72
N LYS A 198 1.56 6.22 22.46
CA LYS A 198 2.94 6.34 21.99
C LYS A 198 3.89 5.55 22.90
N VAL A 199 5.07 5.21 22.38
CA VAL A 199 6.13 4.59 23.18
C VAL A 199 6.64 5.62 24.18
N ASP A 200 6.54 5.31 25.46
CA ASP A 200 7.04 6.11 26.57
C ASP A 200 8.48 5.74 26.89
N ARG A 201 8.77 4.44 26.99
CA ARG A 201 10.11 3.91 27.20
C ARG A 201 10.27 2.50 26.63
N GLU A 202 11.51 2.12 26.39
CA GLU A 202 11.88 0.78 25.96
C GLU A 202 12.91 0.20 26.94
N GLU A 203 12.82 -1.10 27.21
CA GLU A 203 13.67 -1.80 28.15
C GLU A 203 14.06 -3.16 27.58
N VAL A 204 15.36 -3.46 27.53
CA VAL A 204 15.85 -4.77 27.13
C VAL A 204 15.77 -5.71 28.32
N ILE A 205 14.82 -6.65 28.28
CA ILE A 205 14.60 -7.64 29.34
C ILE A 205 15.63 -8.77 29.24
N LYS A 206 15.96 -9.17 28.01
CA LYS A 206 16.96 -10.21 27.74
C LYS A 206 17.86 -9.76 26.60
N LEU A 207 19.17 -9.76 26.84
CA LEU A 207 20.15 -9.50 25.79
C LEU A 207 20.16 -10.65 24.78
N ALA A 208 20.27 -10.30 23.49
CA ALA A 208 20.46 -11.30 22.44
C ALA A 208 21.87 -11.89 22.51
N THR A 209 21.98 -13.20 22.26
CA THR A 209 23.26 -13.88 22.09
C THR A 209 23.35 -14.44 20.66
N GLU A 210 24.45 -15.09 20.31
CA GLU A 210 24.60 -15.78 19.02
C GLU A 210 23.63 -16.96 18.88
N ILE A 211 23.28 -17.60 20.00
CA ILE A 211 22.45 -18.81 20.03
C ILE A 211 21.00 -18.53 20.43
N GLU A 212 20.72 -17.46 21.17
CA GLU A 212 19.39 -17.13 21.69
C GLU A 212 18.93 -15.73 21.30
N GLU A 213 17.64 -15.62 20.97
CA GLU A 213 16.98 -14.32 20.75
C GLU A 213 16.94 -13.52 22.05
N GLY A 214 17.09 -12.20 21.92
CA GLY A 214 16.84 -11.27 23.01
C GLY A 214 15.35 -10.93 23.13
N GLU A 215 15.01 -10.15 24.15
CA GLU A 215 13.67 -9.68 24.41
C GLU A 215 13.68 -8.19 24.78
N LEU A 216 12.87 -7.41 24.07
CA LEU A 216 12.64 -5.98 24.27
C LEU A 216 11.21 -5.76 24.74
N MET A 217 11.04 -5.09 25.87
CA MET A 217 9.75 -4.61 26.33
C MET A 217 9.58 -3.14 25.94
N LYS A 218 8.52 -2.83 25.19
CA LYS A 218 8.10 -1.45 24.95
C LYS A 218 6.94 -1.11 25.87
N TYR A 219 7.07 -0.01 26.60
CA TYR A 219 6.03 0.57 27.43
C TYR A 219 5.39 1.71 26.66
N TYR A 220 4.07 1.69 26.58
CA TYR A 220 3.27 2.68 25.90
C TYR A 220 2.46 3.49 26.91
N ALA A 221 2.26 4.76 26.60
CA ALA A 221 1.40 5.65 27.36
C ALA A 221 0.49 6.42 26.40
N CYS A 222 -0.78 6.52 26.78
CA CYS A 222 -1.79 7.27 26.04
C CYS A 222 -1.73 8.74 26.45
N GLY A 223 -1.48 9.63 25.49
CA GLY A 223 -1.41 11.07 25.73
C GLY A 223 -2.74 11.72 26.14
N TYR A 224 -3.87 11.06 25.88
CA TYR A 224 -5.21 11.56 26.25
C TYR A 224 -5.68 11.02 27.62
N CYS A 225 -6.00 9.72 27.70
CA CYS A 225 -6.56 9.14 28.93
C CYS A 225 -5.52 8.63 29.94
N GLY A 226 -4.23 8.71 29.64
CA GLY A 226 -3.16 8.24 30.52
C GLY A 226 -3.03 6.72 30.65
N HIS A 227 -3.81 5.94 29.88
CA HIS A 227 -3.71 4.47 29.86
C HIS A 227 -2.30 4.01 29.50
N LYS A 228 -1.81 2.97 30.20
CA LYS A 228 -0.48 2.40 30.00
C LYS A 228 -0.61 0.93 29.62
N GLU A 229 0.09 0.54 28.56
CA GLU A 229 0.20 -0.86 28.14
C GLU A 229 1.64 -1.20 27.81
N ARG A 230 1.98 -2.49 27.78
CA ARG A 230 3.33 -2.95 27.43
C ARG A 230 3.26 -4.11 26.45
N LYS A 231 4.19 -4.16 25.51
CA LYS A 231 4.29 -5.25 24.52
C LYS A 231 5.73 -5.74 24.45
N SER A 232 5.89 -7.06 24.47
CA SER A 232 7.17 -7.72 24.27
C SER A 232 7.45 -7.91 22.78
N PHE A 233 8.69 -7.69 22.39
CA PHE A 233 9.23 -7.87 21.05
C PHE A 233 10.48 -8.73 21.12
N LYS A 234 10.64 -9.64 20.17
CA LYS A 234 11.85 -10.44 20.05
C LYS A 234 12.97 -9.65 19.37
N ILE A 235 14.17 -9.73 19.92
CA ILE A 235 15.38 -9.15 19.35
C ILE A 235 16.13 -10.26 18.61
N ALA A 236 16.51 -9.99 17.37
CA ALA A 236 17.28 -10.94 16.56
C ALA A 236 18.60 -11.31 17.24
N LYS A 237 19.04 -12.56 17.02
CA LYS A 237 20.34 -13.06 17.49
C LYS A 237 21.48 -12.20 16.97
N LEU A 238 22.57 -12.13 17.73
CA LEU A 238 23.79 -11.48 17.26
C LEU A 238 24.35 -12.28 16.07
N LYS A 239 24.78 -11.58 15.03
CA LYS A 239 25.55 -12.20 13.95
C LYS A 239 26.98 -12.38 14.43
N ASP A 240 27.56 -13.55 14.18
CA ASP A 240 29.01 -13.72 14.23
C ASP A 240 29.64 -12.71 13.27
N VAL A 241 30.28 -11.68 13.82
CA VAL A 241 31.14 -10.80 13.03
C VAL A 241 32.44 -11.57 12.89
N ALA A 242 32.50 -12.46 11.91
CA ALA A 242 33.78 -12.98 11.45
C ALA A 242 34.62 -11.76 11.02
N VAL A 243 35.67 -11.48 11.79
CA VAL A 243 36.68 -10.47 11.47
C VAL A 243 37.46 -11.03 10.29
N GLU A 244 37.15 -10.60 9.07
CA GLU A 244 38.03 -10.75 7.89
C GLU A 244 39.16 -9.72 7.91
#